data_AF-A0A1D7Y0L1-F1
#
_entry.id   AF-A0A1D7Y0L1-F1
#
_cell.length_a   1.000
_cell.length_b   1.000
_cell.length_c   1.000
_cell.angle_alpha   90.00
_cell.angle_beta   90.00
_cell.angle_gamma   90.00
#
_symmetry.space_group_name_H-M   'P 1'
#
loop_
_entity.id
_entity.type
_entity.pdbx_description
1 polymer ?
#
loop_
_entity_poly.entity_id
_entity_poly.type
_entity_poly.pdbx_seq_one_letter_code
_entity_poly.pdbx_strand_id
1 'polypeptide(L)'
;MLDKKAKQILFKSFWENGWVDSKDRQLSKEDFEYAKSKGLMFEPLNISHNECIEKIILIKDKISIENISKAFLSSLSSKRLELRSSLSTYFLANKFTKHKYSPVISGTSYVDGKPKFHSYTCEICKEVQYGVIGDEKYEEQDLNVLNFERLKWGGIRHGDLVYILFDLQQFEREQIQEPLKEDVDILKNILRTIETSGANDYPGKLETRLKDTLKSSKTEREVLIEILAAIGILKPKSYDRPIRGKNDWTFAEYWRGEDKYDLDTVNKYFGSYLK
;
A
#
# COMPACT_ATOMS: atom_id res chain seq x y z
N MET A 1 5.07 12.72 16.72
CA MET A 1 4.31 11.49 17.07
C MET A 1 2.84 11.76 16.87
N LEU A 2 2.07 10.77 16.39
CA LEU A 2 0.62 10.91 16.17
C LEU A 2 -0.13 11.14 17.49
N ASP A 3 -1.17 11.96 17.45
CA ASP A 3 -2.04 12.21 18.61
C ASP A 3 -2.78 10.92 19.00
N LYS A 4 -2.59 10.47 20.24
CA LYS A 4 -3.12 9.18 20.72
C LYS A 4 -4.65 9.17 20.77
N LYS A 5 -5.28 10.29 21.17
CA LYS A 5 -6.73 10.38 21.28
C LYS A 5 -7.36 10.36 19.88
N ALA A 6 -6.83 11.15 18.96
CA ALA A 6 -7.34 11.18 17.59
C ALA A 6 -7.15 9.82 16.88
N LYS A 7 -6.03 9.12 17.11
CA LYS A 7 -5.82 7.77 16.59
C LYS A 7 -6.82 6.78 17.16
N GLN A 8 -7.12 6.88 18.45
CA GLN A 8 -8.10 6.02 19.10
C GLN A 8 -9.52 6.26 18.56
N ILE A 9 -9.90 7.52 18.34
CA ILE A 9 -11.18 7.88 17.70
C ILE A 9 -11.29 7.20 16.34
N LEU A 10 -10.31 7.44 15.46
CA LEU A 10 -10.26 6.84 14.13
C LEU A 10 -10.38 5.30 14.19
N PHE A 11 -9.59 4.65 15.05
CA PHE A 11 -9.58 3.19 15.13
C PHE A 11 -10.91 2.62 15.61
N LYS A 12 -11.54 3.22 16.63
CA LYS A 12 -12.83 2.75 17.14
C LYS A 12 -13.96 2.92 16.12
N SER A 13 -13.88 3.91 15.22
CA SER A 13 -14.87 4.08 14.16
C SER A 13 -14.92 2.92 13.16
N PHE A 14 -13.82 2.15 13.02
CA PHE A 14 -13.73 1.08 12.03
C PHE A 14 -13.45 -0.30 12.64
N TRP A 15 -12.94 -0.37 13.87
CA TRP A 15 -12.43 -1.63 14.41
C TRP A 15 -12.52 -1.76 15.93
N GLU A 16 -13.18 -2.83 16.35
CA GLU A 16 -13.17 -3.29 17.75
C GLU A 16 -12.70 -4.75 17.82
N ASN A 17 -13.60 -5.71 17.58
CA ASN A 17 -13.30 -7.16 17.47
C ASN A 17 -13.32 -7.65 16.01
N GLY A 18 -13.19 -6.72 15.06
CA GLY A 18 -13.44 -6.89 13.64
C GLY A 18 -13.89 -5.57 13.04
N TRP A 19 -14.26 -5.58 11.76
CA TRP A 19 -14.87 -4.42 11.11
C TRP A 19 -16.17 -4.02 11.79
N VAL A 20 -16.32 -2.73 12.10
CA VAL A 20 -17.59 -2.16 12.54
C VAL A 20 -18.46 -1.90 11.31
N ASP A 21 -19.65 -2.50 11.29
CA ASP A 21 -20.64 -2.30 10.24
C ASP A 21 -20.96 -0.82 10.06
N SER A 22 -21.13 -0.37 8.82
CA SER A 22 -21.33 1.06 8.51
C SER A 22 -22.51 1.69 9.27
N LYS A 23 -23.60 0.93 9.44
CA LYS A 23 -24.80 1.32 10.20
C LYS A 23 -24.55 1.48 11.71
N ASP A 24 -23.52 0.81 12.24
CA ASP A 24 -23.21 0.75 13.67
C ASP A 24 -22.06 1.68 14.05
N ARG A 25 -21.44 2.36 13.06
CA ARG A 25 -20.38 3.34 13.30
C ARG A 25 -20.92 4.51 14.11
N GLN A 26 -20.41 4.65 15.33
CA GLN A 26 -20.71 5.78 16.20
C GLN A 26 -19.54 6.76 16.16
N LEU A 27 -19.80 8.00 15.74
CA LEU A 27 -18.82 9.07 15.76
C LEU A 27 -19.54 10.39 16.08
N SER A 28 -19.22 10.97 17.24
CA SER A 28 -19.75 12.29 17.60
C SER A 28 -19.10 13.38 16.76
N LYS A 29 -19.81 14.50 16.60
CA LYS A 29 -19.29 15.68 15.91
C LYS A 29 -18.02 16.19 16.59
N GLU A 30 -17.98 16.21 17.91
CA GLU A 30 -16.85 16.67 18.69
C GLU A 30 -15.61 15.80 18.47
N ASP A 31 -15.77 14.47 18.44
CA ASP A 31 -14.65 13.56 18.21
C ASP A 31 -14.17 13.62 16.75
N PHE A 32 -15.08 13.74 15.78
CA PHE A 32 -14.71 13.97 14.38
C PHE A 32 -13.91 15.25 14.20
N GLU A 33 -14.42 16.39 14.70
CA GLU A 33 -13.74 17.68 14.61
C GLU A 33 -12.37 17.65 15.32
N TYR A 34 -12.29 16.98 16.48
CA TYR A 34 -11.03 16.78 17.17
C TYR A 34 -10.03 15.97 16.33
N ALA A 35 -10.43 14.79 15.83
CA ALA A 35 -9.54 13.93 15.05
C ALA A 35 -9.13 14.56 13.72
N LYS A 36 -10.03 15.33 13.09
CA LYS A 36 -9.76 16.15 11.90
C LYS A 36 -8.73 17.23 12.20
N SER A 37 -8.86 17.95 13.32
CA SER A 37 -7.88 18.97 13.75
C SER A 37 -6.46 18.40 13.98
N LYS A 38 -6.36 17.08 14.23
CA LYS A 38 -5.09 16.36 14.39
C LYS A 38 -4.60 15.68 13.11
N GLY A 39 -5.29 15.88 11.99
CA GLY A 39 -4.93 15.32 10.69
C GLY A 39 -5.12 13.81 10.60
N LEU A 40 -6.01 13.22 11.41
CA LEU A 40 -6.29 11.79 11.38
C LEU A 40 -7.66 11.43 10.80
N MET A 41 -8.57 12.40 10.75
CA MET A 41 -9.82 12.28 10.01
C MET A 41 -9.98 13.41 9.00
N PHE A 42 -10.84 13.20 8.01
CA PHE A 42 -10.99 14.05 6.84
C PHE A 42 -12.44 14.09 6.43
N GLU A 43 -12.83 15.21 5.83
CA GLU A 43 -14.09 15.30 5.09
C GLU A 43 -14.08 14.35 3.89
N PRO A 44 -15.26 13.90 3.43
CA PRO A 44 -15.38 13.13 2.20
C PRO A 44 -14.72 13.84 1.02
N LEU A 45 -14.04 13.07 0.17
CA LEU A 45 -13.37 13.60 -1.01
C LEU A 45 -14.26 13.46 -2.25
N ASN A 46 -14.44 14.59 -2.94
CA ASN A 46 -14.97 14.65 -4.30
C ASN A 46 -13.84 15.08 -5.24
N ILE A 47 -13.49 14.25 -6.23
CA ILE A 47 -12.41 14.54 -7.18
C ILE A 47 -12.62 13.83 -8.52
N SER A 48 -12.24 14.47 -9.62
CA SER A 48 -12.20 13.78 -10.92
C SER A 48 -10.94 12.93 -11.08
N HIS A 49 -10.99 11.93 -11.96
CA HIS A 49 -9.80 11.17 -12.39
C HIS A 49 -8.63 12.09 -12.75
N ASN A 50 -8.89 13.09 -13.60
CA ASN A 50 -7.86 13.94 -14.17
C ASN A 50 -7.19 14.79 -13.09
N GLU A 51 -7.97 15.37 -12.19
CA GLU A 51 -7.42 16.12 -11.05
C GLU A 51 -6.62 15.21 -10.12
N CYS A 52 -7.05 13.95 -9.95
CA CYS A 52 -6.31 12.97 -9.15
C CYS A 52 -4.93 12.69 -9.75
N ILE A 53 -4.87 12.38 -11.05
CA ILE A 53 -3.61 12.16 -11.78
C ILE A 53 -2.71 13.39 -11.74
N GLU A 54 -3.25 14.60 -11.96
CA GLU A 54 -2.47 15.83 -11.89
C GLU A 54 -1.84 16.04 -10.51
N LYS A 55 -2.61 15.83 -9.43
CA LYS A 55 -2.08 15.94 -8.06
C LYS A 55 -1.04 14.87 -7.75
N ILE A 56 -1.25 13.62 -8.16
CA ILE A 56 -0.27 12.54 -7.98
C ILE A 56 1.07 12.90 -8.63
N ILE A 57 1.05 13.40 -9.87
CA ILE A 57 2.26 13.80 -10.60
C ILE A 57 2.96 14.97 -9.90
N LEU A 58 2.22 15.99 -9.49
CA LEU A 58 2.79 17.15 -8.79
C LEU A 58 3.49 16.78 -7.48
N ILE A 59 2.98 15.76 -6.77
CA ILE A 59 3.54 15.32 -5.49
C ILE A 59 4.74 14.40 -5.71
N LYS A 60 4.59 13.38 -6.58
CA LYS A 60 5.65 12.37 -6.78
C LYS A 60 6.97 12.99 -7.23
N ASP A 61 6.91 14.05 -8.04
CA ASP A 61 8.08 14.72 -8.61
C ASP A 61 8.92 15.45 -7.55
N LYS A 62 8.38 15.64 -6.33
CA LYS A 62 9.08 16.22 -5.18
C LYS A 62 9.69 15.17 -4.25
N ILE A 63 9.32 13.90 -4.41
CA ILE A 63 9.77 12.81 -3.52
C ILE A 63 10.98 12.13 -4.14
N SER A 64 12.09 12.13 -3.41
CA SER A 64 13.30 11.43 -3.83
C SER A 64 13.31 9.97 -3.37
N ILE A 65 14.08 9.13 -4.06
CA ILE A 65 14.29 7.72 -3.66
C ILE A 65 14.94 7.65 -2.28
N GLU A 66 15.87 8.55 -1.98
CA GLU A 66 16.53 8.58 -0.66
C GLU A 66 15.50 8.81 0.45
N ASN A 67 14.58 9.75 0.27
CA ASN A 67 13.56 10.08 1.27
C ASN A 67 12.57 8.93 1.48
N ILE A 68 12.12 8.27 0.41
CA ILE A 68 11.17 7.16 0.53
C ILE A 68 11.82 5.92 1.15
N SER A 69 13.08 5.63 0.79
CA SER A 69 13.84 4.53 1.38
C SER A 69 14.12 4.76 2.87
N LYS A 70 14.45 6.01 3.23
CA LYS A 70 14.62 6.45 4.62
C LYS A 70 13.37 6.20 5.45
N ALA A 71 12.20 6.54 4.91
CA ALA A 71 10.91 6.32 5.57
C ALA A 71 10.60 4.84 5.77
N PHE A 72 10.79 4.03 4.72
CA PHE A 72 10.58 2.59 4.79
C PHE A 72 11.47 1.95 5.87
N LEU A 73 12.77 2.25 5.86
CA LEU A 73 13.72 1.74 6.85
C LEU A 73 13.31 2.14 8.26
N SER A 74 13.06 3.43 8.49
CA SER A 74 12.65 3.95 9.80
C SER A 74 11.33 3.35 10.32
N SER A 75 10.51 2.74 9.45
CA SER A 75 9.27 2.06 9.84
C SER A 75 9.49 0.67 10.46
N LEU A 76 10.67 0.06 10.28
CA LEU A 76 10.92 -1.34 10.58
C LEU A 76 10.97 -1.59 12.09
N SER A 77 11.79 -0.86 12.84
CA SER A 77 11.85 -0.93 14.32
C SER A 77 10.72 -0.15 14.99
N SER A 78 10.41 1.05 14.47
CA SER A 78 9.43 1.96 15.08
C SER A 78 7.98 1.51 14.96
N LYS A 79 7.71 0.56 14.05
CA LYS A 79 6.36 0.09 13.72
C LYS A 79 5.43 1.21 13.20
N ARG A 80 6.00 2.28 12.64
CA ARG A 80 5.26 3.32 11.89
C ARG A 80 4.84 2.81 10.52
N LEU A 81 3.84 1.92 10.49
CA LEU A 81 3.37 1.22 9.30
C LEU A 81 2.97 2.19 8.17
N GLU A 82 2.53 3.38 8.52
CA GLU A 82 2.15 4.42 7.59
C GLU A 82 3.32 5.05 6.81
N LEU A 83 4.55 4.83 7.26
CA LEU A 83 5.77 5.15 6.50
C LEU A 83 6.18 4.00 5.58
N ARG A 84 5.71 2.78 5.87
CA ARG A 84 6.01 1.58 5.07
C ARG A 84 5.21 1.58 3.77
N SER A 85 3.91 1.92 3.86
CA SER A 85 2.99 1.97 2.71
C SER A 85 3.51 2.85 1.57
N SER A 86 4.13 3.98 1.94
CA SER A 86 4.51 5.01 0.99
C SER A 86 5.52 4.52 -0.05
N LEU A 87 6.30 3.46 0.24
CA LEU A 87 7.26 2.92 -0.73
C LEU A 87 6.60 2.31 -1.97
N SER A 88 5.56 1.48 -1.79
CA SER A 88 4.83 0.92 -2.94
C SER A 88 3.97 1.98 -3.63
N THR A 89 3.37 2.88 -2.85
CA THR A 89 2.65 4.05 -3.38
C THR A 89 3.54 4.90 -4.28
N TYR A 90 4.74 5.27 -3.83
CA TYR A 90 5.71 6.04 -4.62
C TYR A 90 6.12 5.30 -5.89
N PHE A 91 6.36 3.99 -5.79
CA PHE A 91 6.69 3.18 -6.96
C PHE A 91 5.59 3.23 -8.02
N LEU A 92 4.33 2.99 -7.62
CA LEU A 92 3.18 3.04 -8.54
C LEU A 92 2.96 4.45 -9.08
N ALA A 93 3.09 5.48 -8.24
CA ALA A 93 3.00 6.88 -8.65
C ALA A 93 3.98 7.22 -9.79
N ASN A 94 5.21 6.69 -9.71
CA ASN A 94 6.22 6.87 -10.74
C ASN A 94 5.91 6.18 -12.06
N LYS A 95 4.96 5.24 -12.11
CA LYS A 95 4.49 4.63 -13.36
C LYS A 95 3.46 5.48 -14.09
N PHE A 96 2.81 6.43 -13.42
CA PHE A 96 1.87 7.33 -14.11
C PHE A 96 2.59 8.34 -14.98
N THR A 97 2.08 8.51 -16.19
CA THR A 97 2.30 9.68 -17.04
C THR A 97 1.06 10.56 -17.00
N LYS A 98 1.20 11.86 -17.32
CA LYS A 98 0.04 12.74 -17.44
C LYS A 98 -0.91 12.21 -18.52
N HIS A 99 -2.17 12.01 -18.16
CA HIS A 99 -3.19 11.56 -19.08
C HIS A 99 -4.58 11.99 -18.60
N LYS A 100 -5.56 11.88 -19.51
CA LYS A 100 -6.98 12.06 -19.20
C LYS A 100 -7.64 10.69 -19.07
N TYR A 101 -8.78 10.65 -18.39
CA TYR A 101 -9.62 9.47 -18.32
C TYR A 101 -9.93 8.95 -19.73
N SER A 102 -9.63 7.66 -19.96
CA SER A 102 -9.89 6.95 -21.22
C SER A 102 -10.71 5.71 -20.89
N PRO A 103 -12.04 5.71 -21.05
CA PRO A 103 -12.88 4.60 -20.60
C PRO A 103 -12.64 3.33 -21.43
N VAL A 104 -12.43 2.21 -20.73
CA VAL A 104 -12.45 0.86 -21.31
C VAL A 104 -13.31 -0.04 -20.44
N ILE A 105 -14.00 -1.01 -21.05
CA ILE A 105 -14.84 -1.97 -20.32
C ILE A 105 -13.96 -2.77 -19.35
N SER A 106 -14.30 -2.73 -18.06
CA SER A 106 -13.62 -3.47 -16.98
C SER A 106 -14.42 -4.68 -16.50
N GLY A 107 -15.72 -4.72 -16.79
CA GLY A 107 -16.61 -5.77 -16.36
C GLY A 107 -17.92 -5.71 -17.11
N THR A 108 -18.55 -6.87 -17.30
CA THR A 108 -19.86 -7.01 -17.93
C THR A 108 -20.74 -7.85 -17.03
N SER A 109 -21.87 -7.29 -16.58
CA SER A 109 -22.91 -8.05 -15.90
C SER A 109 -23.84 -8.69 -16.94
N TYR A 110 -24.29 -9.91 -16.64
CA TYR A 110 -25.18 -10.67 -17.50
C TYR A 110 -26.50 -10.96 -16.79
N VAL A 111 -27.60 -10.83 -17.52
CA VAL A 111 -28.93 -11.28 -17.09
C VAL A 111 -29.50 -12.12 -18.21
N ASP A 112 -29.93 -13.34 -17.90
CA ASP A 112 -30.41 -14.34 -18.88
C ASP A 112 -29.42 -14.58 -20.03
N GLY A 113 -28.13 -14.65 -19.70
CA GLY A 113 -27.05 -14.87 -20.66
C GLY A 113 -26.75 -13.67 -21.58
N LYS A 114 -27.40 -12.52 -21.38
CA LYS A 114 -27.20 -11.31 -22.19
C LYS A 114 -26.50 -10.21 -21.39
N PRO A 115 -25.51 -9.50 -21.98
CA PRO A 115 -24.92 -8.32 -21.37
C PRO A 115 -25.99 -7.29 -20.98
N LYS A 116 -25.98 -6.80 -19.74
CA LYS A 116 -26.93 -5.80 -19.24
C LYS A 116 -26.27 -4.48 -18.85
N PHE A 117 -25.15 -4.54 -18.14
CA PHE A 117 -24.39 -3.36 -17.74
C PHE A 117 -22.90 -3.59 -17.91
N HIS A 118 -22.19 -2.55 -18.37
CA HIS A 118 -20.74 -2.52 -18.41
C HIS A 118 -20.22 -1.59 -17.30
N SER A 119 -19.20 -2.03 -16.57
CA SER A 119 -18.36 -1.15 -15.78
C SER A 119 -17.19 -0.66 -16.63
N TYR A 120 -16.68 0.51 -16.31
CA TYR A 120 -15.56 1.12 -17.01
C TYR A 120 -14.41 1.39 -16.03
N THR A 121 -13.20 1.42 -16.55
CA THR A 121 -12.01 1.93 -15.86
C THR A 121 -11.20 2.73 -16.86
N CYS A 122 -10.25 3.53 -16.39
CA CYS A 122 -9.28 4.20 -17.24
C CYS A 122 -8.32 3.16 -17.85
N GLU A 123 -8.31 3.10 -19.18
CA GLU A 123 -7.43 2.26 -19.98
C GLU A 123 -5.96 2.45 -19.61
N ILE A 124 -5.53 3.70 -19.45
CA ILE A 124 -4.13 4.00 -19.15
C ILE A 124 -3.77 3.59 -17.71
N CYS A 125 -4.68 3.77 -16.75
CA CYS A 125 -4.44 3.35 -15.37
C CYS A 125 -4.38 1.83 -15.24
N LYS A 126 -5.25 1.08 -15.92
CA LYS A 126 -5.22 -0.40 -15.83
C LYS A 126 -3.94 -1.00 -16.44
N GLU A 127 -3.29 -0.30 -17.36
CA GLU A 127 -2.01 -0.73 -17.96
C GLU A 127 -0.81 -0.38 -17.06
N VAL A 128 -1.00 0.44 -16.02
CA VAL A 128 0.02 0.57 -14.97
C VAL A 128 0.22 -0.80 -14.34
N GLN A 129 1.49 -1.15 -14.11
CA GLN A 129 1.91 -2.45 -13.59
C GLN A 129 0.99 -2.93 -12.45
N TYR A 130 0.41 -4.12 -12.63
CA TYR A 130 -0.56 -4.79 -11.72
C TYR A 130 -1.99 -4.24 -11.67
N GLY A 131 -2.33 -3.26 -12.52
CA GLY A 131 -3.71 -2.83 -12.76
C GLY A 131 -4.25 -1.86 -11.71
N VAL A 132 -4.06 -0.55 -11.92
CA VAL A 132 -4.72 0.48 -11.11
C VAL A 132 -6.15 0.68 -11.59
N ILE A 133 -7.10 0.73 -10.67
CA ILE A 133 -8.50 1.05 -10.97
C ILE A 133 -8.66 2.57 -10.94
N GLY A 134 -9.01 3.14 -12.09
CA GLY A 134 -9.22 4.58 -12.29
C GLY A 134 -10.63 4.86 -12.76
N ASP A 135 -11.53 5.30 -11.87
CA ASP A 135 -12.88 5.71 -12.21
C ASP A 135 -12.89 7.15 -12.73
N GLU A 136 -13.88 7.51 -13.56
CA GLU A 136 -13.99 8.86 -14.13
C GLU A 136 -14.12 9.95 -13.04
N LYS A 137 -14.93 9.66 -12.02
CA LYS A 137 -15.23 10.54 -10.90
C LYS A 137 -15.29 9.74 -9.61
N TYR A 138 -14.81 10.37 -8.56
CA TYR A 138 -14.85 9.86 -7.21
C TYR A 138 -15.72 10.80 -6.39
N GLU A 139 -16.85 10.29 -5.91
CA GLU A 139 -17.83 11.06 -5.14
C GLU A 139 -17.87 10.53 -3.70
N GLU A 140 -17.94 11.44 -2.73
CA GLU A 140 -18.08 11.14 -1.30
C GLU A 140 -17.12 10.04 -0.78
N GLN A 141 -15.86 10.05 -1.24
CA GLN A 141 -14.89 9.04 -0.82
C GLN A 141 -14.50 9.21 0.65
N ASP A 142 -14.68 8.15 1.44
CA ASP A 142 -14.32 8.12 2.86
C ASP A 142 -12.80 7.97 3.04
N LEU A 143 -12.07 9.08 3.10
CA LEU A 143 -10.62 9.04 3.34
C LEU A 143 -10.26 8.49 4.73
N ASN A 144 -11.21 8.42 5.67
CA ASN A 144 -10.95 7.93 7.02
C ASN A 144 -10.68 6.43 7.02
N VAL A 145 -11.41 5.64 6.20
CA VAL A 145 -11.14 4.20 6.08
C VAL A 145 -9.73 3.97 5.50
N LEU A 146 -9.34 4.79 4.52
CA LEU A 146 -8.00 4.75 3.91
C LEU A 146 -6.91 5.03 4.95
N ASN A 147 -7.09 6.07 5.77
CA ASN A 147 -6.11 6.40 6.81
C ASN A 147 -6.07 5.36 7.93
N PHE A 148 -7.22 4.79 8.29
CA PHE A 148 -7.30 3.72 9.27
C PHE A 148 -6.50 2.49 8.80
N GLU A 149 -6.73 2.03 7.57
CA GLU A 149 -6.02 0.89 6.97
C GLU A 149 -4.51 1.17 6.83
N ARG A 150 -4.15 2.38 6.38
CA ARG A 150 -2.77 2.87 6.33
C ARG A 150 -2.06 2.72 7.68
N LEU A 151 -2.70 3.18 8.76
CA LEU A 151 -2.13 3.17 10.11
C LEU A 151 -2.17 1.80 10.79
N LYS A 152 -3.14 0.94 10.44
CA LYS A 152 -3.35 -0.36 11.09
C LYS A 152 -2.49 -1.46 10.49
N TRP A 153 -2.33 -1.47 9.17
CA TRP A 153 -1.68 -2.57 8.45
C TRP A 153 -0.52 -2.12 7.56
N GLY A 154 -0.36 -0.82 7.30
CA GLY A 154 0.64 -0.30 6.38
C GLY A 154 0.11 -0.17 4.95
N GLY A 155 -1.19 0.07 4.82
CA GLY A 155 -1.86 0.23 3.52
C GLY A 155 -2.18 -1.10 2.86
N ILE A 156 -3.43 -1.29 2.44
CA ILE A 156 -3.87 -2.53 1.75
C ILE A 156 -4.50 -2.26 0.38
N ARG A 157 -4.59 -0.98 -0.03
CA ARG A 157 -5.26 -0.53 -1.27
C ARG A 157 -4.27 -0.03 -2.31
N HIS A 158 -3.16 -0.73 -2.50
CA HIS A 158 -2.06 -0.24 -3.35
C HIS A 158 -2.49 0.08 -4.80
N GLY A 159 -3.50 -0.60 -5.35
CA GLY A 159 -4.02 -0.36 -6.71
C GLY A 159 -5.19 0.64 -6.82
N ASP A 160 -5.54 1.33 -5.74
CA ASP A 160 -6.62 2.32 -5.71
C ASP A 160 -6.06 3.73 -5.96
N LEU A 161 -6.58 4.43 -6.98
CA LEU A 161 -6.06 5.73 -7.39
C LEU A 161 -6.23 6.82 -6.31
N VAL A 162 -7.35 6.81 -5.57
CA VAL A 162 -7.61 7.75 -4.48
C VAL A 162 -6.70 7.46 -3.30
N TYR A 163 -6.48 6.18 -2.98
CA TYR A 163 -5.51 5.79 -1.96
C TYR A 163 -4.09 6.23 -2.30
N ILE A 164 -3.66 6.06 -3.55
CA ILE A 164 -2.33 6.52 -3.99
C ILE A 164 -2.18 8.03 -3.76
N LEU A 165 -3.16 8.83 -4.20
CA LEU A 165 -3.15 10.27 -3.94
C LEU A 165 -3.11 10.58 -2.44
N PHE A 166 -3.98 9.94 -1.68
CA PHE A 166 -4.12 10.18 -0.24
C PHE A 166 -2.82 9.87 0.52
N ASP A 167 -2.21 8.70 0.26
CA ASP A 167 -0.99 8.27 0.94
C ASP A 167 0.20 9.17 0.59
N LEU A 168 0.32 9.63 -0.66
CA LEU A 168 1.31 10.63 -1.07
C LEU A 168 1.13 11.97 -0.33
N GLN A 169 -0.11 12.45 -0.22
CA GLN A 169 -0.41 13.69 0.50
C GLN A 169 -0.11 13.60 2.00
N GLN A 170 -0.35 12.43 2.61
CA GLN A 170 0.04 12.21 4.00
C GLN A 170 1.56 12.15 4.13
N PHE A 171 2.24 11.47 3.20
CA PHE A 171 3.69 11.35 3.20
C PHE A 171 4.40 12.72 3.08
N GLU A 172 3.91 13.65 2.26
CA GLU A 172 4.47 15.01 2.14
C GLU A 172 4.50 15.78 3.48
N ARG A 173 3.66 15.40 4.43
CA ARG A 173 3.55 16.05 5.75
C ARG A 173 4.44 15.39 6.81
N GLU A 174 5.06 14.27 6.48
CA GLU A 174 5.85 13.49 7.43
C GLU A 174 7.23 14.09 7.64
N GLN A 175 7.67 14.11 8.91
CA GLN A 175 9.05 14.35 9.26
C GLN A 175 9.73 13.01 9.50
N ILE A 176 10.62 12.64 8.58
CA ILE A 176 11.28 11.33 8.57
C ILE A 176 12.64 11.45 9.26
N GLN A 177 12.81 10.68 10.33
CA GLN A 177 14.08 10.58 11.07
C GLN A 177 15.07 9.70 10.31
N GLU A 178 16.37 9.86 10.60
CA GLU A 178 17.38 8.93 10.05
C GLU A 178 17.14 7.50 10.57
N PRO A 179 17.27 6.47 9.70
CA PRO A 179 17.16 5.09 10.11
C PRO A 179 18.18 4.78 11.20
N LEU A 180 17.73 4.06 12.22
CA LEU A 180 18.62 3.53 13.24
C LEU A 180 19.42 2.36 12.67
N LYS A 181 20.54 2.03 13.32
CA LYS A 181 21.28 0.80 13.00
C LYS A 181 20.36 -0.43 13.08
N GLU A 182 19.45 -0.46 14.05
CA GLU A 182 18.45 -1.51 14.21
C GLU A 182 17.54 -1.65 12.98
N ASP A 183 17.12 -0.55 12.35
CA ASP A 183 16.29 -0.61 11.13
C ASP A 183 17.04 -1.28 9.97
N VAL A 184 18.32 -0.95 9.81
CA VAL A 184 19.19 -1.55 8.79
C VAL A 184 19.44 -3.03 9.09
N ASP A 185 19.66 -3.39 10.34
CA ASP A 185 19.85 -4.78 10.76
C ASP A 185 18.57 -5.61 10.53
N ILE A 186 17.38 -5.04 10.77
CA ILE A 186 16.09 -5.67 10.43
C ILE A 186 15.99 -5.88 8.92
N LEU A 187 16.32 -4.88 8.08
CA LEU A 187 16.31 -5.05 6.62
C LEU A 187 17.26 -6.17 6.19
N LYS A 188 18.49 -6.21 6.71
CA LYS A 188 19.47 -7.28 6.42
C LYS A 188 18.91 -8.66 6.79
N ASN A 189 18.23 -8.78 7.91
CA ASN A 189 17.59 -10.02 8.33
C ASN A 189 16.40 -10.40 7.43
N ILE A 190 15.59 -9.43 6.97
CA ILE A 190 14.53 -9.67 5.97
C ILE A 190 15.12 -10.24 4.69
N LEU A 191 16.14 -9.58 4.14
CA LEU A 191 16.83 -10.03 2.91
C LEU A 191 17.45 -11.41 3.08
N ARG A 192 18.09 -11.68 4.23
CA ARG A 192 18.63 -13.01 4.54
C ARG A 192 17.53 -14.07 4.64
N THR A 193 16.38 -13.76 5.22
CA THR A 193 15.24 -14.68 5.31
C THR A 193 14.70 -15.04 3.93
N ILE A 194 14.62 -14.05 3.03
CA ILE A 194 14.26 -14.24 1.62
C ILE A 194 15.31 -15.13 0.93
N GLU A 195 16.59 -14.79 1.05
CA GLU A 195 17.70 -15.50 0.41
C GLU A 195 17.76 -16.97 0.82
N THR A 196 17.50 -17.26 2.09
CA THR A 196 17.52 -18.61 2.65
C THR A 196 16.18 -19.35 2.53
N SER A 197 15.20 -18.80 1.80
CA SER A 197 13.94 -19.49 1.55
C SER A 197 14.15 -20.73 0.68
N GLY A 198 13.43 -21.81 0.97
CA GLY A 198 13.47 -23.03 0.18
C GLY A 198 12.89 -22.81 -1.21
N ALA A 199 13.33 -23.58 -2.21
CA ALA A 199 12.94 -23.36 -3.61
C ALA A 199 11.42 -23.25 -3.83
N ASN A 200 10.65 -24.07 -3.12
CA ASN A 200 9.19 -24.16 -3.21
C ASN A 200 8.44 -23.30 -2.17
N ASP A 201 9.14 -22.48 -1.38
CA ASP A 201 8.48 -21.57 -0.44
C ASP A 201 7.63 -20.57 -1.24
N TYR A 202 6.37 -20.41 -0.86
CA TYR A 202 5.43 -19.45 -1.42
C TYR A 202 5.29 -18.25 -0.47
N PRO A 203 4.64 -17.13 -0.85
CA PRO A 203 4.58 -15.92 -0.03
C PRO A 203 4.07 -16.16 1.39
N GLY A 204 3.06 -17.01 1.58
CA GLY A 204 2.57 -17.38 2.92
C GLY A 204 3.59 -18.15 3.77
N LYS A 205 4.53 -18.89 3.16
CA LYS A 205 5.63 -19.53 3.89
C LYS A 205 6.72 -18.51 4.26
N LEU A 206 7.02 -17.56 3.36
CA LEU A 206 7.91 -16.43 3.66
C LEU A 206 7.36 -15.58 4.80
N GLU A 207 6.06 -15.27 4.79
CA GLU A 207 5.34 -14.58 5.87
C GLU A 207 5.62 -15.22 7.22
N THR A 208 5.47 -16.53 7.32
CA THR A 208 5.67 -17.25 8.59
C THR A 208 7.13 -17.21 9.02
N ARG A 209 8.07 -17.31 8.08
CA ARG A 209 9.51 -17.21 8.34
C ARG A 209 9.94 -15.83 8.84
N LEU A 210 9.24 -14.78 8.41
CA LEU A 210 9.52 -13.40 8.83
C LEU A 210 9.04 -13.09 10.26
N LYS A 211 8.28 -13.98 10.92
CA LYS A 211 7.75 -13.76 12.28
C LYS A 211 8.82 -13.37 13.30
N ASP A 212 10.00 -14.00 13.23
CA ASP A 212 11.09 -13.77 14.18
C ASP A 212 12.10 -12.72 13.67
N THR A 213 11.89 -12.17 12.47
CA THR A 213 12.76 -11.16 11.85
C THR A 213 12.39 -9.74 12.29
N LEU A 214 11.10 -9.47 12.50
CA LEU A 214 10.61 -8.17 12.93
C LEU A 214 9.35 -8.33 13.79
N LYS A 215 9.20 -7.45 14.78
CA LYS A 215 7.99 -7.40 15.61
C LYS A 215 6.78 -7.06 14.74
N SER A 216 5.92 -8.04 14.49
CA SER A 216 4.83 -7.90 13.52
C SER A 216 3.65 -8.84 13.78
N SER A 217 2.46 -8.43 13.34
CA SER A 217 1.32 -9.33 13.16
C SER A 217 1.44 -10.09 11.83
N LYS A 218 0.60 -11.11 11.62
CA LYS A 218 0.52 -11.83 10.34
C LYS A 218 0.22 -10.87 9.17
N THR A 219 -0.83 -10.07 9.30
CA THR A 219 -1.23 -9.10 8.25
C THR A 219 -0.16 -8.06 7.97
N GLU A 220 0.55 -7.57 8.99
CA GLU A 220 1.66 -6.63 8.79
C GLU A 220 2.83 -7.23 7.99
N ARG A 221 3.04 -8.55 8.09
CA ARG A 221 4.03 -9.27 7.27
C ARG A 221 3.54 -9.52 5.85
N GLU A 222 2.26 -9.82 5.68
CA GLU A 222 1.64 -9.95 4.35
C GLU A 222 1.76 -8.63 3.58
N VAL A 223 1.41 -7.50 4.20
CA VAL A 223 1.57 -6.17 3.58
C VAL A 223 3.04 -5.85 3.31
N LEU A 224 3.97 -6.19 4.21
CA LEU A 224 5.40 -6.01 3.95
C LEU A 224 5.84 -6.77 2.69
N ILE A 225 5.42 -8.04 2.55
CA ILE A 225 5.73 -8.86 1.37
C ILE A 225 5.13 -8.23 0.11
N GLU A 226 3.91 -7.73 0.16
CA GLU A 226 3.28 -7.05 -0.98
C GLU A 226 4.03 -5.79 -1.40
N ILE A 227 4.48 -4.98 -0.43
CA ILE A 227 5.26 -3.78 -0.72
C ILE A 227 6.58 -4.16 -1.41
N LEU A 228 7.28 -5.19 -0.90
CA LEU A 228 8.52 -5.68 -1.50
C LEU A 228 8.31 -6.27 -2.90
N ALA A 229 7.21 -6.99 -3.12
CA ALA A 229 6.85 -7.52 -4.43
C ALA A 229 6.45 -6.42 -5.41
N ALA A 230 5.64 -5.45 -4.98
CA ALA A 230 5.19 -4.33 -5.80
C ALA A 230 6.37 -3.55 -6.39
N ILE A 231 7.40 -3.26 -5.57
CA ILE A 231 8.59 -2.52 -6.04
C ILE A 231 9.60 -3.38 -6.80
N GLY A 232 9.37 -4.70 -6.90
CA GLY A 232 10.21 -5.62 -7.64
C GLY A 232 11.33 -6.29 -6.85
N ILE A 233 11.42 -6.11 -5.53
CA ILE A 233 12.38 -6.86 -4.70
C ILE A 233 12.03 -8.35 -4.71
N LEU A 234 10.74 -8.69 -4.63
CA LEU A 234 10.26 -10.08 -4.74
C LEU A 234 9.70 -10.35 -6.14
N LYS A 235 10.53 -10.19 -7.18
CA LYS A 235 10.12 -10.38 -8.57
C LYS A 235 10.07 -11.88 -8.94
N PRO A 236 8.92 -12.40 -9.40
CA PRO A 236 8.83 -13.77 -9.91
C PRO A 236 9.70 -13.98 -11.16
N LYS A 237 10.46 -15.08 -11.23
CA LYS A 237 11.17 -15.47 -12.48
C LYS A 237 10.25 -16.12 -13.51
N SER A 238 9.12 -16.68 -13.07
CA SER A 238 8.07 -17.24 -13.92
C SER A 238 6.67 -16.85 -13.39
N TYR A 239 5.70 -16.72 -14.29
CA TYR A 239 4.28 -16.63 -13.96
C TYR A 239 3.53 -17.92 -14.28
N ASP A 240 4.15 -18.83 -15.04
CA ASP A 240 3.62 -20.16 -15.35
C ASP A 240 3.92 -21.13 -14.20
N ARG A 241 3.20 -20.96 -13.08
CA ARG A 241 3.31 -21.84 -11.91
C ARG A 241 2.01 -21.90 -11.10
N PRO A 242 1.71 -23.02 -10.42
CA PRO A 242 0.44 -23.18 -9.73
C PRO A 242 0.31 -22.25 -8.53
N ILE A 243 -0.87 -21.67 -8.37
CA ILE A 243 -1.28 -20.89 -7.20
C ILE A 243 -1.67 -21.86 -6.07
N ARG A 244 -1.32 -21.53 -4.82
CA ARG A 244 -1.64 -22.36 -3.65
C ARG A 244 -2.84 -21.81 -2.89
N GLY A 245 -3.98 -22.49 -3.04
CA GLY A 245 -5.21 -22.17 -2.32
C GLY A 245 -5.76 -20.78 -2.65
N LYS A 246 -6.87 -20.42 -2.01
CA LYS A 246 -7.39 -19.06 -2.07
C LYS A 246 -6.47 -18.15 -1.26
N ASN A 247 -6.04 -17.06 -1.87
CA ASN A 247 -5.16 -16.06 -1.28
C ASN A 247 -5.55 -14.67 -1.80
N ASP A 248 -5.09 -13.64 -1.11
CA ASP A 248 -5.34 -12.23 -1.46
C ASP A 248 -4.04 -11.55 -1.96
N TRP A 249 -3.06 -12.33 -2.46
CA TRP A 249 -1.80 -11.78 -2.97
C TRP A 249 -2.03 -11.09 -4.32
N THR A 250 -1.65 -9.83 -4.42
CA THR A 250 -1.71 -9.03 -5.65
C THR A 250 -0.38 -9.06 -6.39
N PHE A 251 0.73 -8.77 -5.71
CA PHE A 251 2.04 -8.62 -6.33
C PHE A 251 2.92 -9.86 -6.10
N ALA A 252 2.77 -10.50 -4.94
CA ALA A 252 3.65 -11.58 -4.51
C ALA A 252 3.21 -12.98 -4.99
N GLU A 253 1.99 -13.16 -5.52
CA GLU A 253 1.34 -14.47 -5.75
C GLU A 253 2.26 -15.53 -6.41
N TYR A 254 2.98 -15.10 -7.44
CA TYR A 254 3.84 -15.98 -8.24
C TYR A 254 5.27 -16.07 -7.72
N TRP A 255 5.66 -15.32 -6.69
CA TRP A 255 7.01 -15.41 -6.12
C TRP A 255 7.22 -16.77 -5.46
N ARG A 256 8.41 -17.36 -5.67
CA ARG A 256 8.86 -18.58 -5.00
C ARG A 256 10.24 -18.35 -4.38
N GLY A 257 10.59 -19.13 -3.36
CA GLY A 257 11.88 -18.99 -2.68
C GLY A 257 13.12 -19.23 -3.56
N GLU A 258 12.97 -19.89 -4.72
CA GLU A 258 14.01 -19.97 -5.77
C GLU A 258 14.24 -18.64 -6.52
N ASP A 259 13.27 -17.73 -6.50
CA ASP A 259 13.37 -16.42 -7.14
C ASP A 259 14.33 -15.51 -6.37
N LYS A 260 14.45 -15.69 -5.04
CA LYS A 260 15.24 -14.86 -4.11
C LYS A 260 14.77 -13.40 -4.14
N TYR A 261 15.60 -12.48 -3.66
CA TYR A 261 15.38 -11.05 -3.87
C TYR A 261 16.17 -10.53 -5.07
N ASP A 262 15.68 -9.47 -5.71
CA ASP A 262 16.38 -8.76 -6.78
C ASP A 262 17.42 -7.79 -6.21
N LEU A 263 18.71 -8.10 -6.41
CA LEU A 263 19.82 -7.34 -5.84
C LEU A 263 19.89 -5.90 -6.39
N ASP A 264 19.60 -5.69 -7.67
CA ASP A 264 19.65 -4.38 -8.30
C ASP A 264 18.58 -3.44 -7.73
N THR A 265 17.37 -3.97 -7.51
CA THR A 265 16.28 -3.24 -6.85
C THR A 265 16.62 -2.93 -5.40
N VAL A 266 17.20 -3.88 -4.66
CA VAL A 266 17.69 -3.64 -3.30
C VAL A 266 18.74 -2.53 -3.29
N ASN A 267 19.72 -2.56 -4.19
CA ASN A 267 20.76 -1.54 -4.27
C ASN A 267 20.19 -0.16 -4.65
N LYS A 268 19.22 -0.12 -5.56
CA LYS A 268 18.54 1.11 -5.97
C LYS A 268 17.90 1.83 -4.80
N TYR A 269 17.17 1.11 -3.94
CA TYR A 269 16.46 1.73 -2.82
C TYR A 269 17.34 1.84 -1.56
N PHE A 270 18.09 0.81 -1.22
CA PHE A 270 18.72 0.67 0.10
C PHE A 270 20.25 0.56 0.05
N GLY A 271 20.87 0.60 -1.13
CA GLY A 271 22.30 0.38 -1.29
C GLY A 271 23.19 1.35 -0.51
N SER A 272 22.73 2.59 -0.27
CA SER A 272 23.46 3.54 0.59
C SER A 272 23.52 3.14 2.07
N TYR A 273 22.56 2.34 2.54
CA TYR A 273 22.44 1.90 3.94
C TYR A 273 23.02 0.52 4.19
N LEU A 274 23.22 -0.28 3.14
CA LEU A 274 23.72 -1.66 3.24
C LEU A 274 25.23 -1.81 3.11
N LYS A 275 25.94 -0.69 2.93
CA LYS A 275 27.42 -0.64 2.92
C LYS A 275 28.02 -0.92 4.30
#